data_AF-A0A7S2HWJ1-F1
#
_entry.id   AF-A0A7S2HWJ1-F1
#
_cell.length_a   1.000
_cell.length_b   1.000
_cell.length_c   1.000
_cell.angle_alpha   90.00
_cell.angle_beta   90.00
_cell.angle_gamma   90.00
#
_symmetry.space_group_name_H-M   'P 1'
#
loop_
_entity.id
_entity.type
_entity.pdbx_description
1 polymer ?
#
loop_
_entity_poly.entity_id
_entity_poly.type
_entity_poly.pdbx_seq_one_letter_code
_entity_poly.pdbx_strand_id
1 'polypeptide(L)'
;AELPGLAVGTVHLESLNHQDYRAAQLARSAEVLRIYGDSLLVGDFNFDSERNFKAPHVPLDNAALMAHAADFVDLWPALRPEDRGLTFDSVKNPYIGKFEQMRYDRVLTRLRNWTATGIERVGHEPVDPGPLS
;
A
#
# COMPACT_ATOMS: atom_id res chain seq x y z
N ALA A 1 1.37 7.38 -23.62
CA ALA A 1 1.13 8.72 -23.06
C ALA A 1 2.25 9.00 -22.09
N GLU A 2 3.05 10.04 -22.31
CA GLU A 2 3.98 10.51 -21.28
C GLU A 2 3.13 11.17 -20.18
N LEU A 3 3.47 10.92 -18.92
CA LEU A 3 2.88 11.59 -17.76
C LEU A 3 3.87 12.67 -17.32
N PRO A 4 3.94 13.82 -18.02
CA PRO A 4 4.98 14.81 -17.78
C PRO A 4 4.93 15.28 -16.32
N GLY A 5 6.08 15.26 -15.66
CA GLY A 5 6.23 15.73 -14.28
C GLY A 5 5.77 14.76 -13.18
N LEU A 6 5.32 13.54 -13.52
CA LEU A 6 4.92 12.53 -12.55
C LEU A 6 6.05 11.52 -12.28
N ALA A 7 6.52 11.44 -11.04
CA ALA A 7 7.42 10.38 -10.61
C ALA A 7 6.64 9.21 -9.98
N VAL A 8 7.01 7.99 -10.33
CA VAL A 8 6.41 6.78 -9.76
C VAL A 8 7.51 5.92 -9.14
N GLY A 9 7.40 5.70 -7.83
CA GLY A 9 8.20 4.73 -7.10
C GLY A 9 7.36 3.49 -6.80
N THR A 10 7.95 2.31 -6.94
CA THR A 10 7.36 1.06 -6.49
C THR A 10 8.15 0.49 -5.32
N VAL A 11 7.47 -0.12 -4.35
CA VAL A 11 8.08 -0.77 -3.20
C VAL A 11 7.54 -2.17 -2.96
N HIS A 12 8.40 -3.00 -2.43
CA HIS A 12 8.06 -4.16 -1.63
C HIS A 12 8.87 -4.02 -0.35
N LEU A 13 8.27 -3.42 0.68
CA LEU A 13 8.96 -3.18 1.95
C LEU A 13 9.20 -4.50 2.70
N GLU A 14 10.11 -4.47 3.68
CA GLU A 14 10.50 -5.66 4.45
C GLU A 14 9.30 -6.41 5.04
N SER A 15 9.21 -7.71 4.80
CA SER A 15 8.07 -8.52 5.23
C SER A 15 8.11 -8.88 6.72
N LEU A 16 7.06 -9.57 7.20
CA LEU A 16 7.01 -10.18 8.53
C LEU A 16 7.20 -9.16 9.68
N ASN A 17 7.98 -9.50 10.72
CA ASN A 17 8.05 -8.74 11.97
C ASN A 17 9.27 -7.82 12.08
N HIS A 18 9.47 -6.95 11.07
CA HIS A 18 10.60 -6.02 10.99
C HIS A 18 10.15 -4.56 10.81
N GLN A 19 9.41 -4.04 11.79
CA GLN A 19 8.83 -2.69 11.79
C GLN A 19 9.88 -1.59 11.50
N ASP A 20 11.04 -1.65 12.16
CA ASP A 20 12.09 -0.63 12.01
C ASP A 20 12.66 -0.58 10.58
N TYR A 21 12.79 -1.74 9.92
CA TYR A 21 13.30 -1.84 8.56
C TYR A 21 12.31 -1.21 7.58
N ARG A 22 11.01 -1.54 7.72
CA ARG A 22 9.96 -0.93 6.90
C ARG A 22 9.90 0.58 7.09
N ALA A 23 10.00 1.06 8.33
CA ALA A 23 10.00 2.50 8.62
C ALA A 23 11.19 3.21 7.95
N ALA A 24 12.40 2.65 8.05
CA ALA A 24 13.59 3.19 7.40
C ALA A 24 13.48 3.19 5.86
N GLN A 25 12.97 2.10 5.28
CA GLN A 25 12.75 2.00 3.84
C GLN A 25 11.69 3.01 3.35
N LEU A 26 10.57 3.15 4.08
CA LEU A 26 9.55 4.14 3.77
C LEU A 26 10.11 5.56 3.83
N ALA A 27 10.89 5.88 4.86
CA ALA A 27 11.54 7.18 5.00
C ALA A 27 12.44 7.48 3.79
N ARG A 28 13.25 6.51 3.38
CA ARG A 28 14.13 6.66 2.22
C ARG A 28 13.35 6.82 0.91
N SER A 29 12.29 6.04 0.71
CA SER A 29 11.43 6.14 -0.47
C SER A 29 10.73 7.50 -0.56
N ALA A 30 10.18 7.99 0.56
CA ALA A 30 9.55 9.30 0.63
C ALA A 30 10.54 10.43 0.36
N GLU A 31 11.75 10.37 0.93
CA GLU A 31 12.82 11.33 0.66
C GLU A 31 13.17 11.42 -0.83
N VAL A 32 13.35 10.28 -1.49
CA VAL A 32 13.68 10.22 -2.93
C VAL A 32 12.55 10.82 -3.78
N LEU A 33 11.29 10.58 -3.43
CA LEU A 33 10.15 11.09 -4.20
C LEU A 33 9.83 12.57 -3.94
N ARG A 34 10.24 13.12 -2.79
CA ARG A 34 9.95 14.51 -2.42
C ARG A 34 10.53 15.56 -3.36
N ILE A 35 11.58 15.23 -4.11
CA ILE A 35 12.20 16.17 -5.06
C ILE A 35 11.31 16.46 -6.28
N TYR A 36 10.34 15.58 -6.57
CA TYR A 36 9.43 15.73 -7.71
C TYR A 36 8.17 16.48 -7.31
N GLY A 37 7.60 17.30 -8.20
CA GLY A 37 6.37 18.07 -7.90
C GLY A 37 5.15 17.18 -7.66
N ASP A 38 4.94 16.22 -8.55
CA ASP A 38 3.91 15.19 -8.47
C ASP A 38 4.57 13.81 -8.35
N SER A 39 4.15 13.01 -7.37
CA SER A 39 4.75 11.69 -7.12
C SER A 39 3.77 10.66 -6.56
N LEU A 40 3.98 9.40 -6.93
CA LEU A 40 3.30 8.23 -6.39
C LEU A 40 4.32 7.28 -5.76
N LEU A 41 3.98 6.72 -4.60
CA LEU A 41 4.64 5.55 -4.03
C LEU A 41 3.61 4.42 -3.96
N VAL A 42 3.84 3.35 -4.71
CA VAL A 42 2.89 2.24 -4.85
C VAL A 42 3.53 0.90 -4.53
N GLY A 43 2.73 -0.08 -4.14
CA GLY A 43 3.18 -1.47 -3.99
C GLY A 43 2.89 -2.02 -2.60
N ASP A 44 3.65 -3.04 -2.21
CA ASP A 44 3.47 -3.79 -0.97
C ASP A 44 4.27 -3.13 0.16
N PHE A 45 3.54 -2.58 1.14
CA PHE A 45 4.13 -1.94 2.31
C PHE A 45 4.36 -2.92 3.45
N ASN A 46 3.83 -4.15 3.37
CA ASN A 46 3.94 -5.19 4.38
C ASN A 46 3.47 -4.78 5.80
N PHE A 47 2.61 -3.76 5.92
CA PHE A 47 1.91 -3.42 7.16
C PHE A 47 0.46 -3.00 6.95
N ASP A 48 -0.41 -3.35 7.90
CA ASP A 48 -1.84 -3.05 7.88
C ASP A 48 -2.17 -1.72 8.57
N SER A 49 -3.39 -1.19 8.35
CA SER A 49 -3.87 0.04 8.99
C SER A 49 -4.15 -0.13 10.49
N GLU A 50 -4.58 -1.32 10.91
CA GLU A 50 -5.24 -1.52 12.21
C GLU A 50 -4.47 -2.48 13.13
N ARG A 51 -3.52 -3.26 12.58
CA ARG A 51 -2.71 -4.21 13.37
C ARG A 51 -1.32 -4.46 12.78
N ASN A 52 -0.40 -4.90 13.63
CA ASN A 52 0.92 -5.41 13.21
C ASN A 52 0.85 -6.90 12.83
N PHE A 53 1.84 -7.37 12.05
CA PHE A 53 1.97 -8.79 11.65
C PHE A 53 1.95 -9.74 12.86
N LYS A 54 2.61 -9.35 13.95
CA LYS A 54 2.58 -10.05 15.23
C LYS A 54 2.29 -9.06 16.35
N ALA A 55 1.69 -9.54 17.44
CA ALA A 55 1.57 -8.76 18.66
C ALA A 55 2.98 -8.37 19.20
N PRO A 56 3.12 -7.20 19.86
CA PRO A 56 2.05 -6.26 20.17
C PRO A 56 1.58 -5.46 18.94
N HIS A 57 0.30 -5.10 18.90
CA HIS A 57 -0.28 -4.26 17.83
C HIS A 57 -0.14 -2.76 18.09
N VAL A 58 0.61 -2.39 19.14
CA VAL A 58 0.97 -1.01 19.43
C VAL A 58 2.44 -0.94 19.84
N PRO A 59 3.20 0.05 19.33
CA PRO A 59 2.78 1.03 18.31
C PRO A 59 2.52 0.36 16.94
N LEU A 60 1.58 0.90 16.19
CA LEU A 60 1.26 0.39 14.84
C LEU A 60 2.35 0.77 13.84
N ASP A 61 2.73 -0.16 12.97
CA ASP A 61 3.57 0.13 11.80
C ASP A 61 2.98 1.26 10.94
N ASN A 62 1.65 1.34 10.86
CA ASN A 62 0.94 2.38 10.12
C ASN A 62 1.29 3.81 10.58
N ALA A 63 1.76 4.00 11.83
CA ALA A 63 2.23 5.29 12.33
C ALA A 63 3.45 5.82 11.55
N ALA A 64 4.22 4.93 10.89
CA ALA A 64 5.35 5.31 10.04
C ALA A 64 4.92 6.21 8.87
N LEU A 65 3.67 6.11 8.39
CA LEU A 65 3.14 7.03 7.37
C LEU A 65 3.16 8.47 7.87
N MET A 66 2.66 8.73 9.08
CA MET A 66 2.69 10.06 9.68
C MET A 66 4.12 10.51 10.01
N ALA A 67 4.98 9.59 10.46
CA ALA A 67 6.36 9.93 10.82
C ALA A 67 7.24 10.27 9.60
N HIS A 68 7.03 9.60 8.47
CA HIS A 68 7.98 9.60 7.36
C HIS A 68 7.40 10.03 6.02
N ALA A 69 6.08 10.09 5.88
CA ALA A 69 5.37 10.42 4.65
C ALA A 69 4.13 11.29 4.90
N ALA A 70 4.16 12.18 5.91
CA ALA A 70 3.02 13.03 6.28
C ALA A 70 2.50 13.94 5.15
N ASP A 71 3.37 14.28 4.20
CA ASP A 71 3.05 15.07 3.01
C ASP A 71 2.49 14.23 1.85
N PHE A 72 2.33 12.92 2.05
CA PHE A 72 1.67 12.01 1.13
C PHE A 72 0.27 11.65 1.64
N VAL A 73 -0.67 11.54 0.72
CA VAL A 73 -2.04 11.07 0.95
C VAL A 73 -2.12 9.58 0.63
N ASP A 74 -2.54 8.77 1.59
CA ASP A 74 -2.96 7.38 1.35
C ASP A 74 -4.31 7.38 0.62
N LEU A 75 -4.30 7.01 -0.67
CA LEU A 75 -5.46 7.20 -1.54
C LEU A 75 -6.64 6.31 -1.19
N TRP A 76 -6.40 5.12 -0.63
CA TRP A 76 -7.50 4.20 -0.37
C TRP A 76 -8.51 4.78 0.64
N PRO A 77 -8.12 5.13 1.88
CA PRO A 77 -9.05 5.75 2.83
C PRO A 77 -9.52 7.14 2.36
N ALA A 78 -8.75 7.86 1.53
CA ALA A 78 -9.16 9.15 1.00
C ALA A 78 -10.33 9.05 -0.01
N LEU A 79 -10.37 7.99 -0.83
CA LEU A 79 -11.35 7.79 -1.89
C LEU A 79 -12.42 6.74 -1.54
N ARG A 80 -12.16 5.87 -0.56
CA ARG A 80 -13.04 4.78 -0.11
C ARG A 80 -13.07 4.71 1.44
N PRO A 81 -13.52 5.76 2.15
CA PRO A 81 -13.43 5.84 3.61
C PRO A 81 -14.18 4.72 4.34
N GLU A 82 -15.25 4.17 3.74
CA GLU A 82 -16.06 3.11 4.32
C GLU A 82 -15.54 1.68 4.02
N ASP A 83 -14.48 1.53 3.20
CA ASP A 83 -13.88 0.24 2.88
C ASP A 83 -12.48 0.14 3.52
N ARG A 84 -12.30 -0.84 4.40
CA ARG A 84 -11.00 -1.12 5.07
C ARG A 84 -9.85 -1.31 4.07
N GLY A 85 -10.14 -1.75 2.84
CA GLY A 85 -9.16 -1.82 1.77
C GLY A 85 -8.24 -3.03 1.81
N LEU A 86 -8.71 -4.16 2.34
CA LEU A 86 -7.91 -5.39 2.39
C LEU A 86 -7.44 -5.78 0.99
N THR A 87 -6.13 -6.01 0.88
CA THR A 87 -5.46 -6.51 -0.34
C THR A 87 -4.97 -7.94 -0.15
N PHE A 88 -4.80 -8.36 1.10
CA PHE A 88 -4.53 -9.73 1.51
C PHE A 88 -5.67 -10.21 2.41
N ASP A 89 -6.64 -10.94 1.84
CA ASP A 89 -7.86 -11.36 2.54
C ASP A 89 -8.06 -12.88 2.40
N SER A 90 -7.67 -13.63 3.42
CA SER A 90 -7.79 -15.09 3.44
C SER A 90 -9.23 -15.61 3.44
N VAL A 91 -10.23 -14.75 3.69
CA VAL A 91 -11.64 -15.14 3.59
C VAL A 91 -12.09 -15.19 2.13
N LYS A 92 -11.53 -14.33 1.29
CA LYS A 92 -11.88 -14.22 -0.13
C LYS A 92 -10.90 -14.93 -1.06
N ASN A 93 -9.61 -14.95 -0.72
CA ASN A 93 -8.57 -15.53 -1.55
C ASN A 93 -8.23 -16.95 -1.06
N PRO A 94 -8.60 -18.00 -1.83
CA PRO A 94 -8.39 -19.40 -1.43
C PRO A 94 -6.92 -19.84 -1.47
N TYR A 95 -6.02 -19.05 -2.06
CA TYR A 95 -4.60 -19.35 -2.14
C TYR A 95 -3.84 -18.97 -0.85
N ILE A 96 -4.50 -18.31 0.10
CA ILE A 96 -3.91 -17.95 1.39
C ILE A 96 -4.17 -19.09 2.39
N GLY A 97 -3.12 -19.85 2.70
CA GLY A 97 -3.24 -21.05 3.55
C GLY A 97 -3.45 -20.80 5.05
N LYS A 98 -3.45 -19.55 5.51
CA LYS A 98 -3.64 -19.18 6.93
C LYS A 98 -4.62 -18.03 7.06
N PHE A 99 -5.33 -17.97 8.18
CA PHE A 99 -6.24 -16.85 8.44
C PHE A 99 -5.47 -15.54 8.61
N GLU A 100 -5.64 -14.62 7.67
CA GLU A 100 -4.97 -13.33 7.64
C GLU A 100 -5.74 -12.33 6.78
N GLN A 101 -5.99 -11.14 7.34
CA GLN A 101 -6.70 -10.04 6.69
C GLN A 101 -5.96 -8.73 6.91
N MET A 102 -5.23 -8.29 5.89
CA MET A 102 -4.31 -7.16 5.93
C MET A 102 -4.47 -6.27 4.68
N ARG A 103 -4.26 -4.97 4.86
CA ARG A 103 -4.05 -4.00 3.77
C ARG A 103 -2.55 -3.72 3.61
N TYR A 104 -1.88 -4.64 2.93
CA TYR A 104 -0.45 -4.53 2.66
C TYR A 104 -0.15 -3.59 1.51
N ASP A 105 -0.92 -3.70 0.43
CA ASP A 105 -0.71 -2.89 -0.76
C ASP A 105 -1.33 -1.50 -0.59
N ARG A 106 -0.57 -0.48 -0.97
CA ARG A 106 -0.96 0.92 -0.82
C ARG A 106 -0.58 1.75 -2.03
N VAL A 107 -1.29 2.88 -2.16
CA VAL A 107 -0.98 3.94 -3.10
C VAL A 107 -0.91 5.24 -2.31
N LEU A 108 0.30 5.73 -2.08
CA LEU A 108 0.54 7.04 -1.48
C LEU A 108 0.84 8.06 -2.56
N THR A 109 0.29 9.27 -2.44
CA THR A 109 0.50 10.30 -3.45
C THR A 109 0.81 11.66 -2.87
N ARG A 110 1.62 12.41 -3.60
CA ARG A 110 1.85 13.84 -3.37
C ARG A 110 1.66 14.52 -4.71
N LEU A 111 0.47 15.07 -4.94
CA LEU A 111 0.06 15.64 -6.22
C LEU A 111 -0.20 17.14 -6.07
N ARG A 112 0.23 17.91 -7.08
CA ARG A 112 0.05 19.36 -7.23
C ARG A 112 -0.71 19.70 -8.50
N ASN A 113 -0.38 19.04 -9.62
CA ASN A 113 -0.98 19.28 -10.93
C ASN A 113 -1.96 18.17 -11.32
N TRP A 114 -1.95 17.06 -10.59
CA TRP A 114 -2.83 15.93 -10.79
C TRP A 114 -3.83 15.80 -9.64
N THR A 115 -5.00 15.22 -9.95
CA THR A 115 -6.01 14.88 -8.96
C THR A 115 -6.38 13.42 -9.13
N ALA A 116 -6.27 12.63 -8.06
CA ALA A 116 -6.77 11.26 -8.05
C ALA A 116 -8.31 11.28 -8.01
N THR A 117 -8.95 10.66 -9.00
CA THR A 117 -10.42 10.67 -9.15
C THR A 117 -11.09 9.35 -8.77
N GLY A 118 -10.31 8.27 -8.64
CA GLY A 118 -10.85 6.95 -8.32
C GLY A 118 -9.77 5.96 -7.92
N ILE A 119 -10.19 4.92 -7.21
CA ILE A 119 -9.38 3.75 -6.84
C ILE A 119 -10.30 2.52 -6.72
N GLU A 120 -9.81 1.38 -7.17
CA GLU A 120 -10.50 0.09 -7.11
C GLU A 120 -9.52 -1.07 -6.92
N ARG A 121 -10.00 -2.16 -6.33
CA ARG A 121 -9.27 -3.44 -6.29
C ARG A 121 -9.60 -4.23 -7.54
N VAL A 122 -8.58 -4.69 -8.25
CA VAL A 122 -8.70 -5.56 -9.42
C VAL A 122 -8.12 -6.94 -9.11
N GLY A 123 -8.31 -7.92 -10.00
CA GLY A 123 -7.74 -9.27 -9.84
C GLY A 123 -8.42 -10.12 -8.76
N HIS A 124 -9.69 -9.87 -8.47
CA HIS A 124 -10.50 -10.62 -7.50
C HIS A 124 -11.37 -11.70 -8.14
N GLU A 125 -11.40 -11.79 -9.47
CA GLU A 125 -12.06 -12.87 -10.19
C GLU A 125 -11.14 -14.10 -10.26
N PRO A 126 -11.64 -15.32 -10.02
CA PRO A 126 -10.87 -16.54 -10.21
C PRO A 126 -10.30 -16.63 -11.62
N VAL A 127 -9.08 -17.15 -11.75
CA VAL A 127 -8.52 -17.50 -13.05
C VAL A 127 -9.35 -18.64 -13.62
N ASP A 128 -9.95 -18.43 -14.79
CA ASP A 128 -10.57 -19.51 -15.56
C ASP A 128 -9.47 -20.54 -15.89
N PRO A 129 -9.58 -21.81 -15.46
CA PRO A 129 -8.57 -22.80 -15.75
C PRO A 129 -8.39 -23.07 -17.25
N GLY A 130 -9.31 -22.59 -18.10
CA GLY A 130 -9.37 -22.98 -19.51
C GLY A 130 -9.59 -24.49 -19.65
N PRO A 131 -9.77 -25.01 -20.87
CA PRO A 131 -9.73 -26.45 -21.08
C PRO A 131 -8.32 -26.95 -20.76
N LEU A 132 -8.22 -27.89 -19.81
CA LEU A 132 -7.01 -28.69 -19.62
C LEU A 132 -6.74 -29.44 -20.93
N SER A 133 -5.73 -29.02 -21.68
CA SER A 133 -5.24 -29.71 -22.89
C SER A 133 -4.44 -30.95 -22.55
#